data_AF-A0A957C1I3-F1
#
_entry.id   AF-A0A957C1I3-F1
#
_cell.length_a   1.000
_cell.length_b   1.000
_cell.length_c   1.000
_cell.angle_alpha   90.00
_cell.angle_beta   90.00
_cell.angle_gamma   90.00
#
_symmetry.space_group_name_H-M   'P 1'
#
loop_
_entity.id
_entity.type
_entity.pdbx_description
1 polymer ?
#
loop_
_entity_poly.entity_id
_entity_poly.type
_entity_poly.pdbx_seq_one_letter_code
_entity_poly.pdbx_strand_id
1 'polypeptide(L)'
;MAQDDAFVFGDALPDAPELAARGDYAVGVQTLEFVNPGQVDILNLSAENPTATYDRPLTVEVWYPAILAENQAELVAYEETLGRADQPDSLIPFTFMGRAARDAEPDTTNAPYPLIIISHGY
;
A
#
# COMPACT_ATOMS: atom_id res chain seq x y z
N MET A 1 -20.20 16.84 18.54
CA MET A 1 -21.03 16.45 17.39
C MET A 1 -20.76 14.98 17.18
N ALA A 2 -21.78 14.13 17.17
CA ALA A 2 -21.59 12.71 16.87
C ALA A 2 -21.17 12.59 15.40
N GLN A 3 -20.12 11.83 15.10
CA GLN A 3 -19.74 11.54 13.74
C GLN A 3 -20.70 10.45 13.24
N ASP A 4 -21.63 10.82 12.36
CA ASP A 4 -22.67 9.93 11.82
C ASP A 4 -22.14 8.97 10.73
N ASP A 5 -20.88 9.15 10.30
CA ASP A 5 -20.19 8.27 9.36
C ASP A 5 -19.22 7.31 10.07
N ALA A 6 -19.12 6.07 9.57
CA ALA A 6 -18.16 5.10 10.07
C ALA A 6 -16.71 5.58 9.83
N PHE A 7 -15.86 5.45 10.85
CA PHE A 7 -14.43 5.76 10.76
C PHE A 7 -13.76 4.93 9.66
N VAL A 8 -12.95 5.60 8.82
CA VAL A 8 -12.14 4.97 7.78
C VAL A 8 -10.67 5.23 8.07
N PHE A 9 -9.80 4.24 7.83
CA PHE A 9 -8.37 4.44 7.99
C PHE A 9 -7.89 5.53 7.02
N GLY A 10 -7.26 6.56 7.58
CA GLY A 10 -6.92 7.82 6.90
C GLY A 10 -7.70 9.03 7.42
N ASP A 11 -8.75 8.82 8.22
CA ASP A 11 -9.42 9.90 8.94
C ASP A 11 -8.60 10.35 10.16
N ALA A 12 -8.65 11.65 10.47
CA ALA A 12 -7.93 12.20 11.61
C ALA A 12 -8.52 11.67 12.94
N LEU A 13 -7.63 11.16 13.81
CA LEU A 13 -7.98 10.79 15.18
C LEU A 13 -8.13 12.03 16.08
N PRO A 14 -8.82 11.94 17.24
CA PRO A 14 -8.93 13.05 18.18
C PRO A 14 -7.59 13.60 18.70
N ASP A 15 -6.55 12.77 18.70
CA ASP A 15 -5.18 13.08 19.11
C ASP A 15 -4.22 13.23 17.91
N ALA A 16 -4.76 13.38 16.70
CA ALA A 16 -3.95 13.54 15.50
C ALA A 16 -3.02 14.78 15.60
N PRO A 17 -1.75 14.68 15.16
CA PRO A 17 -0.82 15.80 15.12
C PRO A 17 -1.35 16.98 14.28
N GLU A 18 -0.82 18.19 14.53
CA GLU A 18 -1.23 19.43 13.84
C GLU A 18 -1.16 19.32 12.30
N LEU A 19 -0.22 18.55 11.77
CA LEU A 19 0.00 18.36 10.32
C LEU A 19 -0.59 17.05 9.76
N ALA A 20 -1.50 16.40 10.49
CA ALA A 20 -2.12 15.15 10.07
C ALA A 20 -3.32 15.33 9.13
N ALA A 21 -3.77 16.57 8.92
CA ALA A 21 -4.87 16.85 8.00
C ALA A 21 -4.53 16.41 6.57
N ARG A 22 -5.51 15.84 5.86
CA ARG A 22 -5.37 15.47 4.45
C ARG A 22 -5.16 16.73 3.60
N GLY A 23 -4.37 16.59 2.53
CA GLY A 23 -4.18 17.64 1.53
C GLY A 23 -5.34 17.73 0.53
N ASP A 24 -5.19 18.63 -0.46
CA ASP A 24 -6.25 18.97 -1.41
C ASP A 24 -6.46 17.92 -2.53
N TYR A 25 -5.53 16.97 -2.70
CA TYR A 25 -5.62 15.96 -3.74
C TYR A 25 -6.52 14.81 -3.32
N ALA A 26 -7.37 14.36 -4.25
CA ALA A 26 -7.92 13.01 -4.17
C ALA A 26 -6.78 11.98 -4.35
N VAL A 27 -6.93 10.81 -3.76
CA VAL A 27 -5.91 9.77 -3.70
C VAL A 27 -6.36 8.56 -4.50
N GLY A 28 -5.57 8.19 -5.50
CA GLY A 28 -5.65 6.93 -6.20
C GLY A 28 -4.74 5.90 -5.55
N VAL A 29 -5.06 4.62 -5.72
CA VAL A 29 -4.18 3.51 -5.35
C VAL A 29 -4.18 2.44 -6.43
N GLN A 30 -3.00 1.90 -6.75
CA GLN A 30 -2.83 0.80 -7.69
C GLN A 30 -1.82 -0.22 -7.17
N THR A 31 -2.01 -1.49 -7.52
CA THR A 31 -1.07 -2.58 -7.25
C THR A 31 -0.17 -2.76 -8.47
N LEU A 32 1.15 -2.70 -8.26
CA LEU A 32 2.15 -2.92 -9.30
C LEU A 32 2.96 -4.18 -8.98
N GLU A 33 3.17 -4.99 -10.02
CA GLU A 33 4.02 -6.17 -9.95
C GLU A 33 5.35 -5.89 -10.65
N PHE A 34 6.45 -5.99 -9.90
CA PHE A 34 7.80 -5.84 -10.41
C PHE A 34 8.60 -7.13 -10.29
N VAL A 35 9.62 -7.25 -11.13
CA VAL A 35 10.63 -8.31 -11.01
C VAL A 35 11.99 -7.65 -10.94
N ASN A 36 12.73 -7.90 -9.85
CA ASN A 36 14.12 -7.50 -9.71
C ASN A 36 15.01 -8.72 -9.99
N PRO A 37 15.66 -8.80 -11.17
CA PRO A 37 16.33 -10.02 -11.61
C PRO A 37 17.66 -10.27 -10.89
N GLY A 38 18.07 -11.54 -10.82
CA GLY A 38 19.41 -11.97 -10.40
C GLY A 38 19.82 -11.53 -8.99
N GLN A 39 18.87 -11.40 -8.06
CA GLN A 39 19.15 -11.00 -6.68
C GLN A 39 19.68 -12.18 -5.87
N VAL A 40 20.51 -11.87 -4.87
CA VAL A 40 21.03 -12.89 -3.95
C VAL A 40 19.86 -13.58 -3.24
N ASP A 41 19.88 -14.91 -3.29
CA ASP A 41 18.94 -15.75 -2.59
C ASP A 41 19.49 -16.13 -1.22
N ILE A 42 19.31 -15.22 -0.25
CA ILE A 42 19.83 -15.40 1.12
C ILE A 42 19.24 -16.66 1.79
N LEU A 43 18.02 -17.05 1.41
CA LEU A 43 17.35 -18.21 2.01
C LEU A 43 17.91 -19.54 1.50
N ASN A 44 18.38 -19.57 0.24
CA ASN A 44 18.92 -20.79 -0.37
C ASN A 44 20.47 -20.77 -0.51
N LEU A 45 21.15 -19.74 0.00
CA LEU A 45 22.61 -19.66 -0.02
C LEU A 45 23.22 -20.71 0.91
N SER A 46 24.16 -21.50 0.41
CA SER A 46 24.79 -22.59 1.17
C SER A 46 26.25 -22.82 0.73
N ALA A 47 26.99 -23.68 1.43
CA ALA A 47 28.34 -24.06 1.00
C ALA A 47 28.35 -24.78 -0.36
N GLU A 48 27.27 -25.50 -0.70
CA GLU A 48 27.09 -26.21 -1.97
C GLU A 48 26.56 -25.29 -3.07
N ASN A 49 25.87 -24.22 -2.69
CA ASN A 49 25.38 -23.17 -3.59
C ASN A 49 25.77 -21.77 -3.09
N PRO A 50 27.06 -21.40 -3.16
CA PRO A 50 27.57 -20.16 -2.57
C PRO A 50 27.17 -18.91 -3.36
N THR A 51 26.63 -19.07 -4.57
CA THR A 51 26.20 -17.99 -5.47
C THR A 51 24.72 -18.11 -5.81
N ALA A 52 23.90 -18.58 -4.86
CA ALA A 52 22.46 -18.71 -5.06
C ALA A 52 21.85 -17.34 -5.43
N THR A 53 21.14 -17.30 -6.55
CA THR A 53 20.43 -16.11 -7.03
C THR A 53 19.06 -16.48 -7.56
N TYR A 54 18.12 -15.54 -7.51
CA TYR A 54 16.78 -15.68 -8.08
C TYR A 54 16.25 -14.33 -8.58
N ASP A 55 15.26 -14.38 -9.47
CA ASP A 55 14.49 -13.21 -9.84
C ASP A 55 13.46 -12.93 -8.75
N ARG A 56 13.57 -11.77 -8.08
CA ARG A 56 12.74 -11.43 -6.93
C ARG A 56 11.45 -10.73 -7.39
N PRO A 57 10.28 -11.39 -7.29
CA PRO A 57 9.01 -10.69 -7.48
C PRO A 57 8.81 -9.70 -6.34
N LEU A 58 8.27 -8.53 -6.65
CA LEU A 58 7.94 -7.47 -5.71
C LEU A 58 6.57 -6.91 -6.05
N THR A 59 5.58 -7.19 -5.20
CA THR A 59 4.26 -6.56 -5.25
C THR A 59 4.31 -5.25 -4.46
N VAL A 60 3.87 -4.15 -5.06
CA VAL A 60 3.94 -2.80 -4.48
C VAL A 60 2.59 -2.11 -4.61
N GLU A 61 2.07 -1.58 -3.50
CA GLU A 61 0.95 -0.62 -3.53
C GLU A 61 1.50 0.80 -3.73
N VAL A 62 0.94 1.51 -4.70
CA VAL A 62 1.30 2.91 -5.00
C VAL A 62 0.09 3.80 -4.78
N TRP A 63 0.18 4.70 -3.82
CA TRP A 63 -0.76 5.81 -3.63
C TRP A 63 -0.26 7.06 -4.36
N TYR A 64 -1.16 7.76 -5.05
CA TYR A 64 -0.81 8.90 -5.90
C TYR A 64 -1.95 9.94 -5.97
N PRO A 65 -1.65 11.22 -6.24
CA PRO A 65 -2.69 12.21 -6.56
C PRO A 65 -3.51 11.77 -7.77
N ALA A 66 -4.83 11.78 -7.67
CA ALA A 66 -5.72 11.22 -8.67
C ALA A 66 -6.88 12.15 -9.05
N ILE A 67 -7.39 11.95 -10.26
CA ILE A 67 -8.62 12.51 -10.78
C ILE A 67 -9.70 11.43 -10.63
N LEU A 68 -10.73 11.73 -9.84
CA LEU A 68 -11.86 10.82 -9.66
C LEU A 68 -12.86 10.97 -10.79
N ALA A 69 -13.33 9.85 -11.33
CA ALA A 69 -14.43 9.85 -12.28
C ALA A 69 -15.75 10.31 -11.61
N GLU A 70 -16.74 10.69 -12.43
CA GLU A 70 -18.06 11.06 -11.92
C GLU A 70 -18.67 9.92 -11.10
N ASN A 71 -19.04 10.20 -9.85
CA ASN A 71 -19.54 9.23 -8.85
C ASN A 71 -18.54 8.17 -8.38
N GLN A 72 -17.24 8.27 -8.69
CA GLN A 72 -16.24 7.40 -8.09
C GLN A 72 -16.01 7.80 -6.63
N ALA A 73 -16.30 6.88 -5.71
CA ALA A 73 -16.02 7.10 -4.29
C ALA A 73 -14.51 7.04 -4.03
N GLU A 74 -14.01 7.99 -3.24
CA GLU A 74 -12.66 7.92 -2.66
C GLU A 74 -12.63 6.97 -1.47
N LEU A 75 -12.99 5.72 -1.73
CA LEU A 75 -13.11 4.69 -0.73
C LEU A 75 -12.74 3.34 -1.34
N VAL A 76 -11.86 2.61 -0.66
CA VAL A 76 -11.37 1.31 -1.12
C VAL A 76 -11.33 0.31 0.02
N ALA A 77 -11.64 -0.95 -0.28
CA ALA A 77 -11.44 -2.06 0.64
C ALA A 77 -10.05 -2.67 0.41
N TYR A 78 -9.31 -2.88 1.50
CA TYR A 78 -8.05 -3.62 1.53
C TYR A 78 -8.30 -4.97 2.17
N GLU A 79 -7.85 -6.04 1.50
CA GLU A 79 -7.88 -7.40 2.00
C GLU A 79 -6.49 -7.78 2.46
N GLU A 80 -6.35 -8.11 3.74
CA GLU A 80 -5.06 -8.40 4.35
C GLU A 80 -5.14 -9.62 5.26
N THR A 81 -3.98 -10.09 5.74
CA THR A 81 -3.91 -11.19 6.72
C THR A 81 -3.13 -10.78 7.96
N LEU A 82 -3.64 -11.15 9.13
CA LEU A 82 -2.88 -11.16 10.37
C LEU A 82 -2.18 -12.51 10.51
N GLY A 83 -1.02 -12.54 11.15
CA GLY A 83 -0.28 -13.78 11.40
C GLY A 83 1.12 -13.72 10.81
N ARG A 84 1.76 -14.89 10.65
CA ARG A 84 3.11 -15.00 10.11
C ARG A 84 3.09 -15.68 8.75
N ALA A 85 3.70 -15.05 7.76
CA ALA A 85 3.81 -15.59 6.41
C ALA A 85 4.56 -16.94 6.34
N ASP A 86 5.49 -17.20 7.28
CA ASP A 86 6.21 -18.48 7.37
C ASP A 86 5.40 -19.60 8.05
N GLN A 87 4.23 -19.29 8.60
CA GLN A 87 3.30 -20.24 9.22
C GLN A 87 1.92 -20.08 8.59
N PRO A 88 1.63 -20.73 7.45
CA PRO A 88 0.39 -20.53 6.70
C PRO A 88 -0.89 -20.74 7.53
N ASP A 89 -0.87 -21.69 8.47
CA ASP A 89 -2.00 -21.98 9.36
C ASP A 89 -2.27 -20.86 10.40
N SER A 90 -1.36 -19.89 10.52
CA SER A 90 -1.52 -18.72 11.41
C SER A 90 -2.22 -17.54 10.75
N LEU A 91 -2.46 -17.59 9.43
CA LEU A 91 -3.00 -16.47 8.67
C LEU A 91 -4.51 -16.33 8.89
N ILE A 92 -4.91 -15.16 9.40
CA ILE A 92 -6.31 -14.79 9.66
C ILE A 92 -6.67 -13.63 8.73
N PRO A 93 -7.59 -13.82 7.76
CA PRO A 93 -7.96 -12.76 6.84
C PRO A 93 -8.78 -11.67 7.54
N PHE A 94 -8.58 -10.44 7.14
CA PHE A 94 -9.40 -9.31 7.54
C PHE A 94 -9.49 -8.29 6.41
N THR A 95 -10.53 -7.45 6.48
CA THR A 95 -10.78 -6.39 5.50
C THR A 95 -10.97 -5.08 6.23
N PHE A 96 -10.39 -4.01 5.70
CA PHE A 96 -10.59 -2.66 6.21
C PHE A 96 -10.75 -1.66 5.08
N MET A 97 -11.40 -0.54 5.38
CA MET A 97 -11.63 0.54 4.42
C MET A 97 -10.52 1.59 4.53
N GLY A 98 -10.08 2.12 3.40
CA GLY A 98 -9.18 3.28 3.34
C GLY A 98 -9.65 4.37 2.40
N ARG A 99 -9.11 5.57 2.60
CA ARG A 99 -9.40 6.79 1.82
C ARG A 99 -8.56 6.87 0.55
N ALA A 100 -8.90 6.03 -0.42
CA ALA A 100 -8.34 6.08 -1.77
C ALA A 100 -9.33 5.47 -2.78
N ALA A 101 -9.15 5.76 -4.06
CA ALA A 101 -9.88 5.14 -5.16
C ALA A 101 -8.98 4.17 -5.93
N ARG A 102 -9.44 2.92 -6.10
CA ARG A 102 -8.70 1.90 -6.85
C ARG A 102 -8.59 2.29 -8.32
N ASP A 103 -7.37 2.22 -8.87
CA ASP A 103 -7.04 2.42 -10.28
C ASP A 103 -7.60 3.73 -10.89
N ALA A 104 -7.72 4.78 -10.08
CA ALA A 104 -8.16 6.10 -10.54
C ALA A 104 -7.13 6.74 -11.48
N GLU A 105 -7.58 7.64 -12.36
CA GLU A 105 -6.67 8.33 -13.28
C GLU A 105 -5.65 9.20 -12.51
N PRO A 106 -4.33 9.08 -12.76
CA PRO A 106 -3.35 9.92 -12.08
C PRO A 106 -3.50 11.42 -12.43
N ASP A 107 -3.56 12.28 -11.41
CA ASP A 107 -3.49 13.73 -11.61
C ASP A 107 -2.04 14.15 -11.85
N THR A 108 -1.71 14.46 -13.10
CA THR A 108 -0.35 14.89 -13.48
C THR A 108 -0.19 16.41 -13.56
N THR A 109 -1.20 17.19 -13.16
CA THR A 109 -1.24 18.66 -13.31
C THR A 109 -0.05 19.36 -12.64
N ASN A 110 0.33 18.91 -11.44
CA ASN A 110 1.45 19.48 -10.67
C ASN A 110 2.64 18.53 -10.56
N ALA A 111 2.74 17.55 -11.47
CA ALA A 111 3.87 16.63 -11.51
C ALA A 111 5.20 17.37 -11.85
N PRO A 112 6.36 16.84 -11.44
CA PRO A 112 6.55 15.60 -10.67
C PRO A 112 6.27 15.81 -9.18
N TYR A 113 5.60 14.83 -8.57
CA TYR A 113 5.44 14.78 -7.12
C TYR A 113 6.66 14.15 -6.44
N PRO A 114 6.94 14.50 -5.17
CA PRO A 114 7.94 13.78 -4.37
C PRO A 114 7.60 12.29 -4.26
N LEU A 115 8.60 11.43 -4.40
CA LEU A 115 8.45 9.99 -4.18
C LEU A 115 8.83 9.63 -2.74
N ILE A 116 7.90 9.01 -2.02
CA ILE A 116 8.14 8.43 -0.70
C ILE A 116 8.06 6.91 -0.84
N ILE A 117 9.11 6.22 -0.41
CA ILE A 117 9.17 4.75 -0.43
C ILE A 117 9.07 4.25 1.01
N ILE A 118 8.09 3.38 1.26
CA ILE A 118 7.89 2.72 2.55
C ILE A 118 8.16 1.23 2.35
N SER A 119 9.03 0.67 3.19
CA SER A 119 9.30 -0.76 3.24
C SER A 119 8.95 -1.23 4.65
N HIS A 120 7.98 -2.14 4.75
CA HIS A 120 7.57 -2.70 6.02
C HIS A 120 8.63 -3.66 6.58
N GLY A 121 8.58 -3.90 7.89
CA GLY A 121 9.39 -4.92 8.54
C GLY A 121 8.88 -6.35 8.28
N TYR A 122 9.57 -7.33 8.87
CA TYR A 122 9.12 -8.73 8.91
C TYR A 122 8.20 -8.96 10.10
#